data_AF-A0A6J6X2R8-F1
#
_entry.id   AF-A0A6J6X2R8-F1
#
_cell.length_a   1.000
_cell.length_b   1.000
_cell.length_c   1.000
_cell.angle_alpha   90.00
_cell.angle_beta   90.00
_cell.angle_gamma   90.00
#
_symmetry.space_group_name_H-M   'P 1'
#
loop_
_entity.id
_entity.type
_entity.pdbx_description
1 polymer ?
#
loop_
_entity_poly.entity_id
_entity_poly.type
_entity_poly.pdbx_seq_one_letter_code
_entity_poly.pdbx_strand_id
1 'polypeptide(L)'
;MDSATACPICTMTDILTTAAGDHECATCGHEWDASTGDPNDLGEIRDANGIVLHDGDSVLLTKGLTLKGSNDTIKIGTKVVGIRLISGDHEIDCKINGRAILLKAKFVKKA
;
A
#
# COMPACT_ATOMS: atom_id res chain seq x y z
N MET A 1 -20.44 15.15 5.06
CA MET A 1 -19.26 14.54 5.71
C MET A 1 -19.79 13.48 6.64
N ASP A 2 -20.11 12.29 6.14
CA ASP A 2 -20.66 11.20 6.94
C ASP A 2 -20.58 9.92 6.09
N SER A 3 -19.51 9.15 6.23
CA SER A 3 -19.31 7.92 5.44
C SER A 3 -18.66 6.80 6.26
N ALA A 4 -18.69 6.92 7.59
CA ALA A 4 -18.22 5.90 8.55
C ALA A 4 -19.29 5.53 9.59
N THR A 5 -20.56 5.85 9.33
CA THR A 5 -21.67 5.79 10.30
C THR A 5 -22.45 4.48 10.31
N ALA A 6 -22.02 3.45 9.58
CA ALA A 6 -22.68 2.15 9.57
C ALA A 6 -21.72 1.01 9.91
N CYS A 7 -22.18 0.09 10.77
CA CYS A 7 -21.44 -1.11 11.12
C CYS A 7 -21.22 -1.99 9.87
N PRO A 8 -19.99 -2.49 9.61
CA PRO A 8 -19.71 -3.31 8.43
C PRO A 8 -20.36 -4.71 8.47
N ILE A 9 -20.78 -5.18 9.64
CA ILE A 9 -21.35 -6.54 9.82
C ILE A 9 -22.87 -6.53 9.72
N CYS A 10 -23.53 -5.58 10.38
CA CYS A 10 -25.00 -5.55 10.47
C CYS A 10 -25.62 -4.36 9.73
N THR A 11 -24.82 -3.47 9.14
CA THR A 11 -25.26 -2.26 8.39
C THR A 11 -26.06 -1.25 9.21
N MET A 12 -26.20 -1.47 10.52
CA MET A 12 -26.90 -0.58 11.43
C MET A 12 -26.04 0.64 11.76
N THR A 13 -26.71 1.77 11.98
CA THR A 13 -26.06 3.07 12.26
C THR A 13 -25.85 3.35 13.75
N ASP A 14 -26.12 2.36 14.60
CA ASP A 14 -26.01 2.51 16.06
C ASP A 14 -24.60 2.10 16.51
N ILE A 15 -23.72 3.10 16.53
CA ILE A 15 -22.29 2.96 16.84
C ILE A 15 -21.98 3.76 18.12
N LEU A 16 -21.37 3.09 19.09
CA LEU A 16 -20.81 3.65 20.31
C LEU A 16 -19.32 3.88 20.10
N THR A 17 -18.79 5.01 20.57
CA THR A 17 -17.35 5.25 20.59
C THR A 17 -16.84 5.06 22.01
N THR A 18 -15.86 4.17 22.20
CA THR A 18 -15.27 3.89 23.50
C THR A 18 -14.31 5.03 23.91
N ALA A 19 -13.99 5.12 25.20
CA ALA A 19 -13.03 6.11 25.69
C ALA A 19 -11.61 5.94 25.10
N ALA A 20 -11.30 4.77 24.53
CA ALA A 20 -10.03 4.47 23.86
C ALA A 20 -10.02 4.93 22.38
N GLY A 21 -11.16 5.33 21.83
CA GLY A 21 -11.28 5.83 20.45
C GLY A 21 -11.79 4.79 19.45
N ASP A 22 -12.05 3.56 19.87
CA ASP A 22 -12.63 2.50 19.04
C ASP A 22 -14.14 2.68 18.83
N HIS A 23 -14.66 2.17 17.73
CA HIS A 23 -16.09 2.07 17.43
C HIS A 23 -16.63 0.68 17.80
N GLU A 24 -17.76 0.63 18.50
CA GLU A 24 -18.48 -0.58 18.85
C GLU A 24 -19.92 -0.49 18.35
N CYS A 25 -20.43 -1.52 17.66
CA CYS A 25 -21.84 -1.56 17.29
C CYS A 25 -22.71 -2.03 18.45
N ALA A 26 -23.69 -1.21 18.88
CA ALA A 26 -24.61 -1.55 19.96
C ALA A 26 -25.60 -2.68 19.62
N THR A 27 -25.76 -3.01 18.33
CA THR A 27 -26.71 -4.05 17.88
C THR A 27 -26.06 -5.44 17.82
N CYS A 28 -24.82 -5.53 17.34
CA CYS A 28 -24.14 -6.81 17.15
C CYS A 28 -22.86 -6.99 17.98
N GLY A 29 -22.44 -5.97 18.72
CA GLY A 29 -21.23 -5.99 19.56
C GLY A 29 -19.92 -6.07 18.76
N HIS A 30 -19.93 -5.68 17.47
CA HIS A 30 -18.71 -5.69 16.67
C HIS A 30 -17.87 -4.45 17.01
N GLU A 31 -16.60 -4.67 17.32
CA GLU A 31 -15.64 -3.61 17.63
C GLU A 31 -14.71 -3.41 16.42
N TRP A 32 -14.49 -2.16 16.00
CA TRP A 32 -13.53 -1.75 14.98
C TRP A 32 -12.91 -0.41 15.33
N ASP A 33 -11.65 -0.21 15.00
CA ASP A 33 -10.95 1.03 15.35
C ASP A 33 -11.34 2.19 14.40
N ALA A 34 -11.53 3.38 14.96
CA ALA A 34 -11.86 4.61 14.21
C ALA A 34 -10.71 5.12 13.35
N SER A 35 -9.49 4.71 13.69
CA SER A 35 -8.25 5.11 13.03
C SER A 35 -7.71 4.08 12.05
N THR A 36 -8.41 2.97 11.80
CA THR A 36 -7.93 1.94 10.90
C THR A 36 -8.11 2.42 9.46
N GLY A 37 -7.07 3.13 9.04
CA GLY A 37 -6.78 3.47 7.67
C GLY A 37 -6.81 2.22 6.79
N ASP A 38 -7.09 2.49 5.54
CA ASP A 38 -7.18 1.63 4.36
C ASP A 38 -6.95 0.12 4.55
N PRO A 39 -7.85 -0.75 4.04
CA PRO A 39 -7.80 -2.22 4.16
C PRO A 39 -6.64 -2.90 3.40
N ASN A 40 -5.55 -2.19 3.13
CA ASN A 40 -4.35 -2.70 2.48
C ASN A 40 -3.22 -2.86 3.51
N ASP A 41 -3.44 -3.73 4.49
CA ASP A 41 -2.50 -4.07 5.57
C ASP A 41 -1.32 -4.93 5.05
N LEU A 42 -0.53 -4.37 4.12
CA LEU A 42 0.79 -4.89 3.76
C LEU A 42 1.91 -4.19 4.55
N GLY A 43 1.57 -3.37 5.55
CA GLY A 43 2.45 -2.34 6.07
C GLY A 43 2.57 -1.19 5.07
N GLU A 44 2.72 0.04 5.56
CA GLU A 44 2.90 1.20 4.69
C GLU A 44 4.20 1.08 3.90
N ILE A 45 4.12 0.61 2.65
CA ILE A 45 5.29 0.53 1.78
C ILE A 45 5.62 1.94 1.30
N ARG A 46 6.70 2.50 1.83
CA ARG A 46 7.13 3.87 1.57
C ARG A 46 8.28 3.90 0.57
N ASP A 47 8.19 4.80 -0.40
CA ASP A 47 9.28 5.04 -1.35
C ASP A 47 10.52 5.66 -0.68
N ALA A 48 11.58 5.90 -1.44
CA ALA A 48 12.80 6.56 -0.97
C ALA A 48 12.57 7.95 -0.32
N ASN A 49 11.47 8.64 -0.64
CA ASN A 49 11.09 9.95 -0.08
C ASN A 49 10.09 9.85 1.09
N GLY A 50 9.69 8.63 1.48
CA GLY A 50 8.74 8.42 2.58
C GLY A 50 7.26 8.52 2.17
N ILE A 51 6.95 8.54 0.87
CA ILE A 51 5.58 8.58 0.37
C ILE A 51 5.02 7.16 0.32
N VAL A 52 3.83 6.98 0.87
CA VAL A 52 3.11 5.70 0.82
C VAL A 52 2.72 5.36 -0.62
N LEU A 53 3.13 4.19 -1.06
CA LEU A 53 2.81 3.61 -2.36
C LEU A 53 1.53 2.79 -2.25
N HIS A 54 0.81 2.68 -3.36
CA HIS A 54 -0.39 1.85 -3.48
C HIS A 54 -0.27 0.94 -4.70
N ASP A 55 -1.06 -0.14 -4.73
CA ASP A 55 -1.18 -0.98 -5.93
C ASP A 55 -1.72 -0.15 -7.11
N GLY A 56 -1.15 -0.34 -8.29
CA GLY A 56 -1.47 0.42 -9.50
C GLY A 56 -0.71 1.74 -9.65
N ASP A 57 0.08 2.16 -8.66
CA ASP A 57 0.76 3.46 -8.69
C ASP A 57 1.94 3.48 -9.69
N SER A 58 2.51 4.67 -9.90
CA SER A 58 3.63 4.90 -10.82
C SER A 58 4.87 5.25 -10.03
N VAL A 59 5.98 4.55 -10.30
CA VAL A 59 7.26 4.81 -9.64
C VAL A 59 8.38 5.06 -10.63
N LEU A 60 9.38 5.82 -10.20
CA LEU A 60 10.59 6.15 -10.93
C LEU A 60 11.79 5.56 -10.20
N LEU A 61 12.72 4.92 -10.91
CA LEU A 61 13.97 4.49 -10.31
C LEU A 61 14.86 5.70 -9.99
N THR A 62 15.32 5.80 -8.74
CA THR A 62 16.25 6.84 -8.29
C THR A 62 17.71 6.42 -8.44
N LYS A 63 17.97 5.14 -8.66
CA LYS A 63 19.31 4.58 -8.90
C LYS A 63 19.27 3.54 -10.01
N GLY A 64 20.36 3.46 -10.78
CA GLY A 64 20.54 2.40 -11.77
C GLY A 64 20.82 1.07 -11.09
N LEU A 65 20.12 0.01 -11.50
CA LEU A 65 20.24 -1.32 -10.93
C LEU A 65 20.53 -2.33 -12.04
N THR A 66 21.51 -3.20 -11.81
CA THR A 66 21.78 -4.35 -12.67
C THR A 66 20.98 -5.54 -12.14
N LEU A 67 20.17 -6.15 -12.99
CA LEU A 67 19.34 -7.29 -12.58
C LEU A 67 20.20 -8.53 -12.38
N LYS A 68 20.00 -9.22 -11.25
CA LYS A 68 20.70 -10.47 -11.00
C LYS A 68 20.15 -11.55 -11.93
N GLY A 69 21.00 -12.08 -12.82
CA GLY A 69 20.61 -13.06 -13.83
C GLY A 69 20.37 -12.50 -15.24
N SER A 70 20.63 -11.21 -15.48
CA SER A 70 20.63 -10.62 -16.82
C SER A 70 21.69 -9.52 -16.93
N ASN A 71 22.32 -9.35 -18.09
CA ASN A 71 23.23 -8.22 -18.35
C ASN A 71 22.47 -6.90 -18.64
N ASP A 72 21.17 -6.87 -18.32
CA ASP A 72 20.29 -5.74 -18.55
C ASP A 72 20.38 -4.80 -17.34
N THR A 73 20.81 -3.57 -17.60
CA THR A 73 20.96 -2.54 -16.58
C THR A 73 19.83 -1.55 -16.72
N ILE A 74 18.97 -1.47 -15.70
CA ILE A 74 17.90 -0.49 -15.64
C ILE A 74 18.53 0.84 -15.30
N LYS A 75 18.36 1.82 -16.18
CA LYS A 75 18.93 3.15 -16.00
C LYS A 75 18.14 3.91 -14.92
N ILE A 76 18.83 4.83 -14.26
CA ILE A 76 18.18 5.82 -13.41
C ILE A 76 17.12 6.59 -14.22
N GLY A 77 15.96 6.86 -13.63
CA GLY A 77 14.87 7.57 -14.28
C GLY A 77 13.91 6.69 -15.09
N THR A 78 14.09 5.36 -15.13
CA THR A 78 13.09 4.46 -15.71
C THR A 78 11.77 4.60 -14.94
N LYS A 79 10.70 4.97 -15.67
CA LYS A 79 9.34 5.02 -15.14
C LYS A 79 8.70 3.63 -15.26
N VAL A 80 8.12 3.18 -14.17
CA VAL A 80 7.37 1.94 -14.09
C VAL A 80 5.96 2.27 -13.62
N VAL A 81 4.95 1.79 -14.33
CA VAL A 81 3.54 2.07 -14.08
C VAL A 81 2.82 0.76 -13.73
N GLY A 82 1.80 0.85 -12.88
CA GLY A 82 1.05 -0.33 -12.46
C GLY A 82 1.88 -1.25 -11.58
N ILE A 83 2.51 -0.69 -10.55
CA ILE A 83 3.22 -1.51 -9.55
C ILE A 83 2.24 -2.32 -8.71
N ARG A 84 2.67 -3.50 -8.26
CA ARG A 84 1.95 -4.30 -7.28
C ARG A 84 2.76 -4.36 -5.98
N LEU A 85 2.09 -4.11 -4.87
CA LEU A 85 2.73 -4.22 -3.55
C LEU A 85 2.63 -5.66 -3.05
N ILE A 86 3.71 -6.18 -2.50
CA ILE A 86 3.77 -7.53 -1.93
C ILE A 86 4.47 -7.49 -0.57
N SER A 87 4.09 -8.38 0.34
CA SER A 87 4.85 -8.60 1.58
C SER A 87 6.10 -9.45 1.28
N GLY A 88 7.29 -8.93 1.61
CA GLY A 88 8.53 -9.69 1.48
C GLY A 88 9.81 -8.85 1.56
N ASP A 89 10.96 -9.44 1.22
CA ASP A 89 12.23 -8.69 1.12
C ASP A 89 12.17 -7.67 -0.03
N HIS A 90 11.41 -7.96 -1.09
CA HIS A 90 11.15 -7.02 -2.18
C HIS A 90 9.67 -6.66 -2.12
N GLU A 91 9.41 -5.41 -1.80
CA GLU A 91 8.08 -4.88 -1.50
C GLU A 91 7.29 -4.54 -2.76
N ILE A 92 7.97 -4.34 -3.90
CA ILE A 92 7.38 -3.83 -5.13
C ILE A 92 7.61 -4.84 -6.25
N ASP A 93 6.52 -5.43 -6.74
CA ASP A 93 6.47 -6.18 -7.98
C ASP A 93 6.09 -5.26 -9.13
N CYS A 94 6.86 -5.30 -10.21
CA CYS A 94 6.60 -4.46 -11.37
C CYS A 94 7.01 -5.14 -12.67
N LYS A 95 6.40 -4.71 -13.79
CA LYS A 95 6.75 -5.25 -15.11
C LYS A 95 7.51 -4.23 -15.94
N ILE A 96 8.72 -4.60 -16.37
CA ILE A 96 9.54 -3.77 -17.26
C ILE A 96 9.89 -4.61 -18.49
N ASN A 97 9.55 -4.12 -19.69
CA ASN A 97 9.77 -4.83 -20.96
C ASN A 97 9.25 -6.29 -20.96
N GLY A 98 8.07 -6.53 -20.36
CA GLY A 98 7.45 -7.85 -20.29
C GLY A 98 8.07 -8.82 -19.26
N ARG A 99 9.06 -8.38 -18.47
CA ARG A 99 9.67 -9.16 -17.38
C ARG A 99 9.15 -8.66 -16.04
N ALA A 100 8.75 -9.58 -15.17
CA ALA A 100 8.43 -9.27 -13.78
C ALA A 100 9.74 -9.07 -13.00
N ILE A 101 9.84 -7.93 -12.31
CA ILE A 101 11.02 -7.50 -11.58
C ILE A 101 10.57 -7.04 -10.21
N LEU A 102 11.22 -7.63 -9.21
CA LEU A 102 11.04 -7.33 -7.81
C LEU A 102 12.05 -6.24 -7.39
N LEU A 103 11.54 -5.16 -6.82
CA LEU A 103 12.31 -4.01 -6.38
C LEU A 103 12.06 -3.72 -4.90
N LYS A 104 13.06 -3.12 -4.23
CA LYS A 104 12.90 -2.56 -2.89
C LYS A 104 12.41 -1.12 -2.96
N ALA A 105 11.52 -0.75 -2.06
CA ALA A 105 10.90 0.57 -2.05
C ALA A 105 11.93 1.72 -1.90
N LYS A 106 13.06 1.46 -1.23
CA LYS A 106 14.18 2.41 -1.07
C LYS A 106 14.89 2.86 -2.35
N PHE A 107 14.68 2.19 -3.49
CA PHE A 107 15.33 2.51 -4.77
C PHE A 107 14.39 3.15 -5.78
N VAL A 108 13.12 3.31 -5.41
CA VAL A 108 12.12 3.92 -6.25
C VAL A 108 11.59 5.17 -5.58
N LYS A 109 11.03 6.06 -6.39
CA LYS A 109 10.24 7.20 -5.92
C LYS A 109 8.89 7.22 -6.57
N LYS A 110 7.86 7.71 -5.89
CA LYS A 110 6.58 7.97 -6.54
C LYS A 110 6.76 8.99 -7.68
N ALA A 111 6.15 8.72 -8.84
CA ALA A 111 6.29 9.48 -10.08
C ALA A 111 5.07 10.36 -10.38
#